data_AF-A0AAX2V0A3-F1
#
_entry.id   AF-A0AAX2V0A3-F1
#
_cell.length_a   1.000
_cell.length_b   1.000
_cell.length_c   1.000
_cell.angle_alpha   90.00
_cell.angle_beta   90.00
_cell.angle_gamma   90.00
#
_symmetry.space_group_name_H-M   'P 1'
#
loop_
_entity.id
_entity.type
_entity.pdbx_description
1 polymer ?
#
loop_
_entity_poly.entity_id
_entity_poly.type
_entity_poly.pdbx_seq_one_letter_code
_entity_poly.pdbx_strand_id
1 'polypeptide(L)'
;SAVTDAILLEGGQNQLWFFEEYVRVAYERGTAQEYTNLSQQSQAYSRLRESLPTLVQSEPYRNRLGLLRAREFEEMRGLSNQVKADMSRVLTDGLARGLGPTDVARNLTEQTGIEQSRANRIARTETSTALRRARMDEADQAREDLNLRTMEMHVSALSTTTRVTHARRHGKLFTTDQQREWWSEGANSIACKCTTLSVMVDEKGEPLVPGFVERARANFKKQAEREDMPWVKDL
;
A
#
# COMPACT_ATOMS: atom_id res chain seq x y z
N SER A 1 -23.12 -24.51 7.65
CA SER A 1 -23.71 -25.22 8.82
C SER A 1 -23.06 -24.65 10.07
N ALA A 2 -23.68 -24.74 11.24
CA ALA A 2 -23.05 -24.30 12.49
C ALA A 2 -21.68 -24.98 12.75
N VAL A 3 -21.44 -26.12 12.11
CA VAL A 3 -20.19 -26.88 12.16
C VAL A 3 -19.10 -26.33 11.23
N THR A 4 -19.45 -25.82 10.04
CA THR A 4 -18.47 -25.12 9.17
C THR A 4 -18.05 -23.77 9.74
N ASP A 5 -18.97 -23.07 10.41
CA ASP A 5 -18.66 -21.80 11.08
C ASP A 5 -17.78 -22.02 12.31
N ALA A 6 -18.00 -23.10 13.08
CA ALA A 6 -17.17 -23.45 14.24
C ALA A 6 -15.71 -23.80 13.87
N ILE A 7 -15.47 -24.45 12.71
CA ILE A 7 -14.11 -24.80 12.25
C ILE A 7 -13.35 -23.59 11.71
N LEU A 8 -14.05 -22.59 11.14
CA LEU A 8 -13.45 -21.29 10.79
C LEU A 8 -13.13 -20.42 12.03
N LEU A 9 -13.72 -20.76 13.19
CA LEU A 9 -13.66 -19.94 14.41
C LEU A 9 -12.62 -20.42 15.45
N GLU A 10 -12.04 -21.61 15.32
CA GLU A 10 -10.99 -22.09 16.24
C GLU A 10 -9.66 -21.29 16.15
N GLY A 11 -9.45 -20.53 15.06
CA GLY A 11 -8.35 -19.55 14.94
C GLY A 11 -8.65 -18.15 15.52
N GLY A 12 -9.93 -17.88 15.82
CA GLY A 12 -10.40 -16.77 16.64
C GLY A 12 -10.65 -15.45 15.92
N GLN A 13 -11.93 -15.09 15.75
CA GLN A 13 -12.41 -13.71 15.47
C GLN A 13 -11.78 -12.63 16.38
N ASN A 14 -11.25 -13.03 17.54
CA ASN A 14 -10.52 -12.16 18.47
C ASN A 14 -9.16 -11.66 17.96
N GLN A 15 -8.60 -12.16 16.86
CA GLN A 15 -7.33 -11.66 16.32
C GLN A 15 -7.50 -10.53 15.29
N LEU A 16 -8.68 -10.46 14.66
CA LEU A 16 -8.95 -9.58 13.51
C LEU A 16 -9.37 -8.16 13.91
N TRP A 17 -10.03 -7.99 15.08
CA TRP A 17 -10.51 -6.66 15.53
C TRP A 17 -9.38 -5.69 15.86
N PHE A 18 -8.23 -6.18 16.33
CA PHE A 18 -7.14 -5.30 16.77
C PHE A 18 -6.73 -4.33 15.67
N PHE A 19 -6.67 -4.79 14.43
CA PHE A 19 -6.18 -4.02 13.29
C PHE A 19 -7.27 -3.25 12.57
N GLU A 20 -8.52 -3.29 13.01
CA GLU A 20 -9.60 -2.54 12.36
C GLU A 20 -9.28 -1.05 12.27
N GLU A 21 -8.78 -0.48 13.36
CA GLU A 21 -8.42 0.94 13.44
C GLU A 21 -7.23 1.25 12.52
N TYR A 22 -6.18 0.43 12.61
CA TYR A 22 -4.99 0.56 11.79
C TYR A 22 -5.33 0.51 10.30
N VAL A 23 -6.10 -0.50 9.89
CA VAL A 23 -6.55 -0.70 8.52
C VAL A 23 -7.36 0.51 8.08
N ARG A 24 -8.28 1.02 8.91
CA ARG A 24 -9.09 2.19 8.58
C ARG A 24 -8.24 3.44 8.30
N VAL A 25 -7.33 3.80 9.22
CA VAL A 25 -6.47 4.98 9.07
C VAL A 25 -5.55 4.85 7.85
N ALA A 26 -4.95 3.67 7.66
CA ALA A 26 -4.08 3.41 6.52
C ALA A 26 -4.83 3.49 5.19
N TYR A 27 -6.03 2.91 5.16
CA TYR A 27 -6.85 2.85 3.97
C TYR A 27 -7.36 4.25 3.60
N GLU A 28 -7.86 5.01 4.56
CA GLU A 28 -8.28 6.40 4.37
C GLU A 28 -7.14 7.25 3.82
N ARG A 29 -5.93 7.12 4.37
CA ARG A 29 -4.76 7.86 3.90
C ARG A 29 -4.36 7.50 2.47
N GLY A 30 -4.40 6.21 2.12
CA GLY A 30 -4.12 5.78 0.75
C GLY A 30 -5.19 6.26 -0.23
N THR A 31 -6.47 6.17 0.14
CA THR A 31 -7.57 6.75 -0.64
C THR A 31 -7.44 8.26 -0.80
N ALA A 32 -7.01 8.99 0.23
CA ALA A 32 -6.75 10.43 0.15
C ALA A 32 -5.63 10.77 -0.85
N GLN A 33 -4.57 9.96 -0.88
CA GLN A 33 -3.48 10.11 -1.86
C GLN A 33 -3.99 9.87 -3.28
N GLU A 34 -4.80 8.84 -3.49
CA GLU A 34 -5.32 8.53 -4.81
C GLU A 34 -6.38 9.52 -5.28
N TYR A 35 -7.26 9.94 -4.38
CA TYR A 35 -8.21 11.02 -4.61
C TYR A 35 -7.49 12.28 -5.11
N THR A 36 -6.41 12.68 -4.43
CA THR A 36 -5.61 13.84 -4.84
C THR A 36 -4.98 13.62 -6.22
N ASN A 37 -4.43 12.43 -6.46
CA ASN A 37 -3.78 12.08 -7.72
C ASN A 37 -4.75 12.10 -8.91
N LEU A 38 -5.87 11.39 -8.81
CA LEU A 38 -6.86 11.29 -9.90
C LEU A 38 -7.62 12.60 -10.11
N SER A 39 -7.87 13.38 -9.05
CA SER A 39 -8.50 14.70 -9.18
C SER A 39 -7.65 15.68 -9.97
N GLN A 40 -6.31 15.54 -9.93
CA GLN A 40 -5.40 16.35 -10.74
C GLN A 40 -5.37 15.91 -12.21
N GLN A 41 -5.69 14.65 -12.50
CA GLN A 41 -5.59 14.07 -13.84
C GLN A 41 -6.92 14.03 -14.60
N SER A 42 -8.06 14.00 -13.90
CA SER A 42 -9.38 13.80 -14.51
C SER A 42 -10.42 14.75 -13.94
N GLN A 43 -10.94 15.64 -14.79
CA GLN A 43 -12.07 16.50 -14.43
C GLN A 43 -13.35 15.69 -14.15
N ALA A 44 -13.53 14.55 -14.83
CA ALA A 44 -14.65 13.65 -14.57
C ALA A 44 -14.56 13.04 -13.16
N TYR A 45 -13.35 12.64 -12.74
CA TYR A 45 -13.11 12.17 -11.38
C TYR A 45 -13.44 13.24 -10.35
N SER A 46 -12.88 14.45 -10.49
CA SER A 46 -13.10 15.55 -9.53
C SER A 46 -14.56 16.00 -9.43
N ARG A 47 -15.36 15.82 -10.49
CA ARG A 47 -16.79 16.15 -10.48
C ARG A 47 -17.63 15.09 -9.77
N LEU A 48 -17.36 13.81 -10.02
CA LEU A 48 -18.15 12.73 -9.40
C LEU A 48 -17.70 12.45 -7.96
N ARG A 49 -16.40 12.54 -7.71
CA ARG A 49 -15.81 12.48 -6.37
C ARG A 49 -15.69 13.90 -5.83
N GLU A 50 -16.80 14.48 -5.40
CA GLU A 50 -16.89 15.88 -4.97
C GLU A 50 -15.90 16.22 -3.84
N SER A 51 -15.73 15.31 -2.89
CA SER A 51 -14.86 15.51 -1.75
C SER A 51 -14.40 14.19 -1.12
N LEU A 52 -13.21 14.21 -0.51
CA LEU A 52 -12.69 13.06 0.23
C LEU A 52 -13.64 12.58 1.35
N PRO A 53 -14.25 13.46 2.19
CA PRO A 53 -15.21 13.02 3.21
C PRO A 53 -16.41 12.24 2.64
N THR A 54 -16.90 12.64 1.47
CA THR A 54 -18.01 11.93 0.80
C THR A 54 -17.55 10.58 0.27
N LEU A 55 -16.34 10.52 -0.32
CA LEU A 55 -15.75 9.28 -0.83
C LEU A 55 -15.57 8.23 0.27
N VAL A 56 -15.03 8.62 1.43
CA VAL A 56 -14.79 7.68 2.55
C VAL A 56 -16.07 7.23 3.26
N GLN A 57 -17.19 7.91 3.03
CA GLN A 57 -18.51 7.50 3.52
C GLN A 57 -19.28 6.63 2.50
N SER A 58 -18.80 6.56 1.26
CA SER A 58 -19.45 5.80 0.19
C SER A 58 -19.57 4.31 0.52
N GLU A 59 -20.63 3.67 0.05
CA GLU A 59 -20.83 2.23 0.21
C GLU A 59 -19.68 1.40 -0.39
N PRO A 60 -19.20 1.68 -1.62
CA PRO A 60 -18.07 0.93 -2.18
C PRO A 60 -16.80 1.03 -1.34
N TYR A 61 -16.50 2.20 -0.77
CA TYR A 61 -15.38 2.34 0.18
C TYR A 61 -15.58 1.49 1.44
N ARG A 62 -16.76 1.56 2.06
CA ARG A 62 -17.08 0.79 3.28
C ARG A 62 -17.03 -0.73 3.04
N ASN A 63 -17.49 -1.20 1.89
CA ASN A 63 -17.44 -2.62 1.51
C ASN A 63 -15.99 -3.11 1.39
N ARG A 64 -15.13 -2.36 0.70
CA ARG A 64 -13.70 -2.69 0.57
C ARG A 64 -13.00 -2.70 1.92
N LEU A 65 -13.28 -1.71 2.77
CA LEU A 65 -12.75 -1.65 4.14
C LEU A 65 -13.19 -2.88 4.97
N GLY A 66 -14.44 -3.33 4.83
CA GLY A 66 -14.95 -4.54 5.48
C GLY A 66 -14.16 -5.80 5.12
N LEU A 67 -13.81 -5.98 3.84
CA LEU A 67 -13.04 -7.13 3.35
C LEU A 67 -11.59 -7.15 3.86
N LEU A 68 -11.01 -5.98 4.14
CA LEU A 68 -9.63 -5.89 4.66
C LEU A 68 -9.50 -6.32 6.11
N ARG A 69 -10.55 -6.10 6.91
CA ARG A 69 -10.59 -6.45 8.34
C ARG A 69 -10.46 -7.95 8.58
N ALA A 70 -10.72 -8.78 7.56
CA ALA A 70 -10.62 -10.23 7.64
C ALA A 70 -9.20 -10.78 7.42
N ARG A 71 -8.17 -9.92 7.23
CA ARG A 71 -6.82 -10.39 6.91
C ARG A 71 -6.02 -10.80 8.16
N GLU A 72 -5.52 -12.02 8.14
CA GLU A 72 -4.44 -12.48 9.02
C GLU A 72 -3.09 -11.89 8.58
N PHE A 73 -2.37 -11.27 9.51
CA PHE A 73 -1.04 -10.72 9.27
C PHE A 73 0.02 -11.80 9.52
N GLU A 74 0.60 -12.35 8.45
CA GLU A 74 1.65 -13.38 8.51
C GLU A 74 2.81 -13.02 9.47
N GLU A 75 3.22 -11.75 9.49
CA GLU A 75 4.32 -11.28 10.35
C GLU A 75 3.97 -11.28 11.86
N MET A 76 2.69 -11.45 12.19
CA MET A 76 2.17 -11.53 13.56
C MET A 76 2.04 -12.97 14.06
N ARG A 77 2.36 -13.98 13.23
CA ARG A 77 2.38 -15.38 13.66
C ARG A 77 3.37 -15.57 14.82
N GLY A 78 2.95 -16.34 15.82
CA GLY A 78 3.73 -16.61 17.03
C GLY A 78 3.80 -15.44 18.03
N LEU A 79 3.10 -14.33 17.81
CA LEU A 79 2.96 -13.27 18.82
C LEU A 79 1.76 -13.52 19.74
N SER A 80 1.88 -13.14 21.00
CA SER A 80 0.77 -13.18 21.95
C SER A 80 -0.32 -12.18 21.56
N ASN A 81 -1.56 -12.42 22.00
CA ASN A 81 -2.68 -11.51 21.72
C ASN A 81 -2.43 -10.11 22.29
N GLN A 82 -1.78 -10.00 23.45
CA GLN A 82 -1.40 -8.72 24.05
C GLN A 82 -0.43 -7.96 23.14
N VAL A 83 0.61 -8.63 22.66
CA VAL A 83 1.58 -8.01 21.73
C VAL A 83 0.89 -7.55 20.45
N LYS A 84 0.00 -8.36 19.86
CA LYS A 84 -0.78 -7.96 18.67
C LYS A 84 -1.63 -6.71 18.94
N ALA A 85 -2.24 -6.61 20.12
CA ALA A 85 -3.02 -5.45 20.54
C ALA A 85 -2.18 -4.18 20.66
N ASP A 86 -1.04 -4.26 21.35
CA ASP A 86 -0.10 -3.15 21.51
C ASP A 86 0.45 -2.69 20.14
N MET A 87 0.80 -3.65 19.30
CA MET A 87 1.31 -3.38 17.96
C MET A 87 0.30 -2.64 17.09
N SER A 88 -0.96 -3.06 17.10
CA SER A 88 -1.99 -2.37 16.33
C SER A 88 -2.17 -0.92 16.78
N ARG A 89 -2.16 -0.68 18.10
CA ARG A 89 -2.20 0.69 18.65
C ARG A 89 -1.03 1.53 18.16
N VAL A 90 0.19 1.01 18.21
CA VAL A 90 1.39 1.73 17.74
C VAL A 90 1.34 2.02 16.24
N LEU A 91 0.96 1.03 15.44
CA LEU A 91 0.84 1.19 13.99
C LEU A 91 -0.23 2.23 13.63
N THR A 92 -1.35 2.22 14.35
CA THR A 92 -2.44 3.20 14.21
C THR A 92 -1.96 4.60 14.56
N ASP A 93 -1.39 4.80 15.75
CA ASP A 93 -0.87 6.10 16.21
C ASP A 93 0.17 6.65 15.22
N GLY A 94 1.08 5.78 14.78
CA GLY A 94 2.10 6.12 13.80
C GLY A 94 1.53 6.65 12.50
N LEU A 95 0.51 5.98 11.96
CA LEU A 95 -0.16 6.45 10.75
C LEU A 95 -0.93 7.75 10.95
N ALA A 96 -1.70 7.84 12.03
CA ALA A 96 -2.53 9.01 12.36
C ALA A 96 -1.67 10.26 12.53
N ARG A 97 -0.48 10.13 13.14
CA ARG A 97 0.49 11.21 13.32
C ARG A 97 1.42 11.43 12.12
N GLY A 98 1.27 10.62 11.06
CA GLY A 98 2.12 10.73 9.88
C GLY A 98 3.57 10.29 10.08
N LEU A 99 3.87 9.50 11.11
CA LEU A 99 5.22 9.00 11.40
C LEU A 99 5.76 8.12 10.28
N GLY A 100 7.08 8.17 10.08
CA GLY A 100 7.77 7.30 9.13
C GLY A 100 7.91 5.86 9.67
N PRO A 101 8.09 4.85 8.80
CA PRO A 101 8.21 3.46 9.23
C PRO A 101 9.33 3.21 10.27
N THR A 102 10.39 4.01 10.26
CA THR A 102 11.48 3.93 11.25
C THR A 102 11.02 4.35 12.64
N ASP A 103 10.26 5.44 12.76
CA ASP A 103 9.72 5.91 14.05
C ASP A 103 8.67 4.94 14.58
N VAL A 104 7.82 4.43 13.69
CA VAL A 104 6.85 3.38 14.04
C VAL A 104 7.56 2.11 14.52
N ALA A 105 8.65 1.69 13.86
CA ALA A 105 9.43 0.55 14.29
C ALA A 105 10.11 0.74 15.65
N ARG A 106 10.57 1.96 15.97
CA ARG A 106 11.12 2.29 17.28
C ARG A 106 10.05 2.18 18.36
N ASN A 107 8.90 2.82 18.15
CA ASN A 107 7.77 2.77 19.08
C ASN A 107 7.26 1.33 19.29
N LEU A 108 7.29 0.49 18.24
CA LEU A 108 6.90 -0.92 18.34
C LEU A 108 7.82 -1.68 19.29
N THR A 109 9.14 -1.55 19.12
CA THR A 109 10.13 -2.16 20.03
C THR A 109 9.89 -1.71 21.47
N GLU A 110 9.75 -0.40 21.69
CA GLU A 110 9.59 0.20 23.02
C GLU A 110 8.32 -0.26 23.74
N GLN A 111 7.20 -0.39 23.01
CA GLN A 111 5.90 -0.68 23.62
C GLN A 111 5.56 -2.17 23.70
N THR A 112 6.11 -2.99 22.80
CA THR A 112 5.70 -4.39 22.68
C THR A 112 6.82 -5.38 22.99
N GLY A 113 8.05 -4.90 23.20
CA GLY A 113 9.22 -5.73 23.51
C GLY A 113 9.66 -6.66 22.38
N ILE A 114 9.16 -6.48 21.16
CA ILE A 114 9.60 -7.27 20.01
C ILE A 114 10.97 -6.79 19.53
N GLU A 115 11.75 -7.72 18.99
CA GLU A 115 13.06 -7.42 18.41
C GLU A 115 13.00 -6.31 17.36
N GLN A 116 13.98 -5.39 17.41
CA GLN A 116 14.02 -4.22 16.53
C GLN A 116 14.03 -4.59 15.04
N SER A 117 14.65 -5.71 14.68
CA SER A 117 14.67 -6.23 13.31
C SER A 117 13.26 -6.64 12.84
N ARG A 118 12.50 -7.31 13.71
CA ARG A 118 11.11 -7.71 13.48
C ARG A 118 10.19 -6.49 13.43
N ALA A 119 10.33 -5.54 14.36
CA ALA A 119 9.59 -4.28 14.34
C ALA A 119 9.79 -3.51 13.03
N ASN A 120 11.04 -3.41 12.55
CA ASN A 120 11.36 -2.77 11.28
C ASN A 120 10.70 -3.46 10.09
N ARG A 121 10.70 -4.80 10.07
CA ARG A 121 10.06 -5.58 9.02
C ARG A 121 8.55 -5.33 9.01
N ILE A 122 7.91 -5.37 10.17
CA ILE A 122 6.47 -5.19 10.32
C ILE A 122 6.04 -3.78 9.91
N ALA A 123 6.66 -2.75 10.51
CA ALA A 123 6.30 -1.35 10.22
C ALA A 123 6.42 -1.02 8.74
N ARG A 124 7.47 -1.52 8.07
CA ARG A 124 7.70 -1.29 6.63
C ARG A 124 6.74 -2.07 5.74
N THR A 125 6.47 -3.33 6.07
CA THR A 125 5.57 -4.19 5.28
C THR A 125 4.14 -3.68 5.37
N GLU A 126 3.62 -3.47 6.58
CA GLU A 126 2.20 -3.19 6.77
C GLU A 126 1.83 -1.79 6.28
N THR A 127 2.59 -0.78 6.68
CA THR A 127 2.30 0.62 6.32
C THR A 127 2.26 0.80 4.81
N SER A 128 3.26 0.25 4.12
CA SER A 128 3.33 0.41 2.67
C SER A 128 2.28 -0.45 1.96
N THR A 129 1.96 -1.64 2.47
CA THR A 129 0.96 -2.53 1.86
C THR A 129 -0.44 -1.95 1.94
N ALA A 130 -0.82 -1.44 3.10
CA ALA A 130 -2.14 -0.84 3.29
C ALA A 130 -2.34 0.39 2.39
N LEU A 131 -1.35 1.29 2.31
CA LEU A 131 -1.39 2.45 1.42
C LEU A 131 -1.51 2.06 -0.05
N ARG A 132 -0.67 1.14 -0.53
CA ARG A 132 -0.72 0.68 -1.93
C ARG A 132 -2.07 0.05 -2.30
N ARG A 133 -2.62 -0.76 -1.40
CA ARG A 133 -3.89 -1.44 -1.63
C ARG A 133 -5.05 -0.45 -1.73
N ALA A 134 -5.14 0.50 -0.79
CA ALA A 134 -6.16 1.54 -0.82
C ALA A 134 -6.16 2.37 -2.10
N ARG A 135 -4.96 2.64 -2.64
CA ARG A 135 -4.79 3.37 -3.89
C ARG A 135 -5.27 2.56 -5.09
N MET A 136 -4.78 1.33 -5.24
CA MET A 136 -5.21 0.46 -6.34
C MET A 136 -6.71 0.17 -6.28
N ASP A 137 -7.27 0.01 -5.09
CA ASP A 137 -8.70 -0.21 -4.92
C ASP A 137 -9.53 1.01 -5.31
N GLU A 138 -9.07 2.24 -5.05
CA GLU A 138 -9.74 3.46 -5.53
C GLU A 138 -9.56 3.66 -7.03
N ALA A 139 -8.40 3.33 -7.58
CA ALA A 139 -8.18 3.34 -9.02
C ALA A 139 -9.12 2.37 -9.75
N ASP A 140 -9.31 1.15 -9.22
CA ASP A 140 -10.26 0.18 -9.77
C ASP A 140 -11.71 0.66 -9.70
N GLN A 141 -12.13 1.22 -8.55
CA GLN A 141 -13.47 1.76 -8.41
C GLN A 141 -13.71 2.94 -9.36
N ALA A 142 -12.71 3.81 -9.52
CA ALA A 142 -12.79 4.93 -10.46
C ALA A 142 -12.88 4.43 -11.91
N ARG A 143 -12.16 3.35 -12.25
CA ARG A 143 -12.28 2.70 -13.56
C ARG A 143 -13.70 2.17 -13.78
N GLU A 144 -14.31 1.53 -12.78
CA GLU A 144 -15.66 0.97 -12.86
C GLU A 144 -16.75 2.06 -12.95
N ASP A 145 -16.69 3.06 -12.06
CA ASP A 145 -17.73 4.09 -11.93
C ASP A 145 -17.71 5.10 -13.10
N LEU A 146 -16.51 5.39 -13.62
CA LEU A 146 -16.28 6.53 -14.51
C LEU A 146 -15.66 6.14 -15.86
N ASN A 147 -15.42 4.85 -16.08
CA ASN A 147 -14.71 4.34 -17.26
C ASN A 147 -13.34 5.03 -17.45
N LEU A 148 -12.68 5.39 -16.34
CA LEU A 148 -11.33 5.95 -16.38
C LEU A 148 -10.34 4.85 -16.74
N ARG A 149 -9.48 5.11 -17.72
CA ARG A 149 -8.38 4.22 -18.06
C ARG A 149 -7.15 4.65 -17.27
N THR A 150 -6.83 3.89 -16.24
CA THR A 150 -5.63 4.11 -15.41
C THR A 150 -4.71 2.90 -15.47
N MET A 151 -3.40 3.17 -15.38
CA MET A 151 -2.40 2.15 -15.07
C MET A 151 -1.56 2.57 -13.88
N GLU A 152 -1.07 1.60 -13.12
CA GLU A 152 -0.22 1.79 -11.97
C GLU A 152 1.25 1.87 -12.41
N MET A 153 1.82 3.07 -12.34
CA MET A 153 3.27 3.24 -12.46
C MET A 153 3.94 2.73 -11.20
N HIS A 154 4.83 1.76 -11.31
CA HIS A 154 5.61 1.30 -10.16
C HIS A 154 6.67 2.35 -9.81
N VAL A 155 6.64 2.85 -8.57
CA VAL A 155 7.58 3.86 -8.06
C VAL A 155 8.45 3.23 -6.98
N SER A 156 9.63 2.79 -7.39
CA SER A 156 10.63 2.27 -6.47
C SER A 156 11.27 3.38 -5.65
N ALA A 157 11.66 3.08 -4.40
CA ALA A 157 12.36 4.04 -3.55
C ALA A 157 13.75 4.44 -4.06
N LEU A 158 14.38 3.59 -4.88
CA LEU A 158 15.73 3.80 -5.45
C LEU A 158 16.80 4.16 -4.40
N SER A 159 16.62 3.68 -3.17
CA SER A 159 17.64 3.72 -2.12
C SER A 159 18.70 2.63 -2.33
N THR A 160 19.81 2.70 -1.59
CA THR A 160 20.88 1.68 -1.59
C THR A 160 20.39 0.27 -1.23
N THR A 161 19.26 0.15 -0.52
CA THR A 161 18.63 -1.14 -0.18
C THR A 161 17.53 -1.56 -1.16
N THR A 162 17.42 -0.91 -2.32
CA THR A 162 16.41 -1.29 -3.34
C THR A 162 16.84 -2.58 -4.02
N ARG A 163 15.94 -3.55 -4.08
CA ARG A 163 16.20 -4.82 -4.79
C ARG A 163 16.13 -4.59 -6.29
N VAL A 164 16.95 -5.33 -7.04
CA VAL A 164 17.04 -5.22 -8.51
C VAL A 164 15.68 -5.46 -9.18
N THR A 165 14.92 -6.46 -8.71
CA THR A 165 13.57 -6.76 -9.24
C THR A 165 12.60 -5.59 -9.10
N HIS A 166 12.75 -4.79 -8.04
CA HIS A 166 11.97 -3.57 -7.84
C HIS A 166 12.48 -2.44 -8.74
N ALA A 167 13.80 -2.20 -8.76
CA ALA A 167 14.42 -1.16 -9.57
C ALA A 167 14.04 -1.31 -11.06
N ARG A 168 14.08 -2.54 -11.59
CA ARG A 168 13.68 -2.86 -12.97
C ARG A 168 12.22 -2.53 -13.30
N ARG A 169 11.34 -2.39 -12.32
CA ARG A 169 9.94 -1.99 -12.50
C ARG A 169 9.74 -0.48 -12.44
N HIS A 170 10.70 0.27 -11.91
CA HIS A 170 10.56 1.72 -11.73
C HIS A 170 10.16 2.42 -13.04
N GLY A 171 9.11 3.24 -12.99
CA GLY A 171 8.64 4.00 -14.15
C GLY A 171 7.98 3.16 -15.25
N LYS A 172 7.70 1.88 -15.00
CA LYS A 172 6.87 1.02 -15.87
C LYS A 172 5.43 1.02 -15.38
N LEU A 173 4.50 0.87 -16.33
CA LEU A 173 3.06 0.87 -16.11
C LEU A 173 2.55 -0.57 -16.08
N PHE A 174 1.64 -0.85 -15.15
CA PHE A 174 1.02 -2.14 -14.96
C PHE A 174 -0.46 -1.96 -14.66
N THR A 175 -1.29 -2.98 -14.88
CA THR A 175 -2.63 -2.99 -14.29
C THR A 175 -2.55 -3.15 -12.78
N THR A 176 -3.61 -2.78 -12.07
CA THR A 176 -3.75 -3.05 -10.62
C THR A 176 -3.57 -4.53 -10.31
N ASP A 177 -4.13 -5.42 -11.14
CA ASP A 177 -4.01 -6.87 -10.97
C ASP A 177 -2.56 -7.38 -11.15
N GLN A 178 -1.88 -6.97 -12.22
CA GLN A 178 -0.45 -7.30 -12.44
C GLN A 178 0.43 -6.81 -11.28
N GLN A 179 0.07 -5.68 -10.69
CA GLN A 179 0.82 -5.09 -9.59
C GLN A 179 0.54 -5.79 -8.25
N ARG A 180 -0.71 -6.22 -8.01
CA ARG A 180 -1.10 -7.06 -6.86
C ARG A 180 -0.46 -8.44 -6.94
N GLU A 181 -0.54 -9.09 -8.10
CA GLU A 181 0.07 -10.39 -8.36
C GLU A 181 1.57 -10.35 -8.07
N TRP A 182 2.28 -9.40 -8.66
CA TRP A 182 3.72 -9.29 -8.46
C TRP A 182 4.11 -9.02 -6.98
N TRP A 183 3.32 -8.25 -6.23
CA TRP A 183 3.59 -8.05 -4.79
C TRP A 183 3.25 -9.26 -3.92
N SER A 184 2.42 -10.18 -4.42
CA SER A 184 2.12 -11.46 -3.75
C SER A 184 3.22 -12.51 -3.94
N GLU A 185 4.07 -12.34 -4.94
CA GLU A 185 5.19 -13.24 -5.21
C GLU A 185 6.32 -13.09 -4.18
N GLY A 186 6.65 -14.20 -3.51
CA GLY A 186 7.82 -14.31 -2.64
C GLY A 186 7.90 -13.19 -1.60
N ALA A 187 9.01 -12.46 -1.60
CA ALA A 187 9.28 -11.38 -0.64
C ALA A 187 9.02 -9.98 -1.18
N ASN A 188 8.39 -9.82 -2.36
CA ASN A 188 8.29 -8.52 -3.05
C ASN A 188 7.58 -7.45 -2.20
N SER A 189 6.53 -7.80 -1.45
CA SER A 189 5.84 -6.85 -0.55
C SER A 189 6.57 -6.60 0.77
N ILE A 190 7.45 -7.51 1.18
CA ILE A 190 8.05 -7.55 2.52
C ILE A 190 9.16 -6.51 2.66
N ALA A 191 9.05 -5.66 3.68
CA ALA A 191 9.98 -4.57 3.98
C ALA A 191 10.26 -3.62 2.78
N CYS A 192 9.35 -3.59 1.81
CA CYS A 192 9.49 -2.84 0.59
C CYS A 192 9.04 -1.39 0.76
N LYS A 193 9.89 -0.44 0.35
CA LYS A 193 9.63 1.01 0.36
C LYS A 193 8.93 1.53 -0.90
N CYS A 194 8.62 0.66 -1.86
CA CYS A 194 8.05 1.06 -3.15
C CYS A 194 6.56 1.37 -3.01
N THR A 195 6.05 2.22 -3.89
CA THR A 195 4.64 2.57 -4.01
C THR A 195 4.22 2.51 -5.48
N THR A 196 2.98 2.82 -5.80
CA THR A 196 2.52 3.05 -7.18
C THR A 196 2.14 4.50 -7.42
N LEU A 197 1.85 4.86 -8.66
CA LEU A 197 1.18 6.10 -9.02
C LEU A 197 0.21 5.77 -10.14
N SER A 198 -1.09 5.96 -9.93
CA SER A 198 -2.04 5.80 -11.03
C SER A 198 -1.79 6.88 -12.07
N VAL A 199 -1.67 6.47 -13.33
CA VAL A 199 -1.44 7.33 -14.48
C VAL A 199 -2.61 7.11 -15.42
N MET A 200 -3.30 8.19 -15.79
CA MET A 200 -4.33 8.14 -16.82
C MET A 200 -3.69 7.80 -18.17
N VAL A 201 -4.31 6.88 -18.91
CA VAL A 201 -3.83 6.39 -20.21
C VAL A 201 -4.91 6.44 -21.27
N ASP A 202 -4.49 6.41 -22.54
CA ASP A 202 -5.39 6.28 -23.67
C ASP A 202 -5.79 4.80 -23.94
N GLU A 203 -6.39 4.53 -25.10
CA GLU A 203 -6.80 3.19 -25.54
C GLU A 203 -5.65 2.23 -25.80
N LYS A 204 -4.47 2.76 -26.10
CA LYS A 204 -3.26 1.99 -26.37
C LYS A 204 -2.44 1.76 -25.11
N GLY A 205 -2.86 2.32 -23.97
CA GLY A 205 -2.11 2.29 -22.72
C GLY A 205 -0.99 3.34 -22.66
N GLU A 206 -1.02 4.35 -23.53
CA GLU A 206 -0.06 5.45 -23.49
C GLU A 206 -0.49 6.51 -22.47
N PRO A 207 0.42 7.05 -21.63
CA PRO A 207 0.09 8.11 -20.68
C PRO A 207 -0.51 9.33 -21.36
N LEU A 208 -1.66 9.80 -20.87
CA LEU A 208 -2.24 11.09 -21.31
C LEU A 208 -1.31 12.26 -20.95
N VAL A 209 -0.56 12.12 -19.86
CA VAL A 209 0.48 13.07 -19.43
C VAL A 209 1.82 12.33 -19.32
N PRO A 210 2.63 12.28 -20.40
CA PRO A 210 3.92 11.57 -20.43
C PRO A 210 4.90 12.01 -19.34
N GLY A 211 4.82 13.27 -18.92
CA GLY A 211 5.70 13.86 -17.92
C GLY A 211 5.73 13.16 -16.56
N PHE A 212 4.71 12.37 -16.18
CA PHE A 212 4.78 11.52 -14.98
C PHE A 212 5.81 10.40 -15.16
N VAL A 213 5.73 9.68 -16.28
CA VAL A 213 6.59 8.54 -16.60
C VAL A 213 8.00 9.02 -16.94
N GLU A 214 8.13 10.12 -17.68
CA GLU A 214 9.43 10.70 -18.02
C GLU A 214 10.20 11.14 -16.77
N ARG A 215 9.54 11.79 -15.80
CA ARG A 215 10.18 12.17 -14.53
C ARG A 215 10.63 10.96 -13.72
N ALA A 216 9.84 9.91 -13.66
CA ALA A 216 10.24 8.66 -13.00
C ALA A 216 11.48 8.04 -13.68
N ARG A 217 11.47 7.96 -15.02
CA ARG A 217 12.61 7.44 -15.79
C ARG A 217 13.86 8.31 -15.66
N ALA A 218 13.72 9.64 -15.62
CA ALA A 218 14.82 10.56 -15.40
C ALA A 218 15.41 10.39 -13.98
N ASN A 219 14.57 10.24 -12.96
CA ASN A 219 15.02 9.94 -11.60
C ASN A 219 15.76 8.60 -11.55
N PHE A 220 15.26 7.57 -12.23
CA PHE A 220 15.96 6.28 -12.33
C PHE A 220 17.38 6.43 -12.87
N LYS A 221 17.54 7.13 -14.01
CA LYS A 221 18.86 7.39 -14.61
C LYS A 221 19.78 8.12 -13.64
N LYS A 222 19.28 9.21 -13.04
CA LYS A 222 20.04 10.00 -12.05
C LYS A 222 20.49 9.18 -10.85
N GLN A 223 19.65 8.28 -10.33
CA GLN A 223 20.07 7.39 -9.24
C GLN A 223 21.05 6.33 -9.72
N ALA A 224 20.86 5.78 -10.93
CA ALA A 224 21.74 4.76 -11.48
C ALA A 224 23.16 5.27 -11.80
N GLU A 225 23.33 6.58 -12.02
CA GLU A 225 24.64 7.23 -12.19
C GLU A 225 25.45 7.31 -10.88
N ARG A 226 24.84 7.06 -9.72
CA ARG A 226 25.54 7.09 -8.44
C ARG A 226 26.33 5.80 -8.21
N GLU A 227 27.60 5.94 -7.85
CA GLU A 227 28.50 4.82 -7.59
C GLU A 227 28.08 3.96 -6.38
N ASP A 228 27.34 4.53 -5.44
CA ASP A 228 26.92 3.88 -4.20
C ASP A 228 25.65 3.02 -4.34
N MET A 229 25.15 2.80 -5.56
CA MET A 229 23.92 2.05 -5.82
C MET A 229 24.19 0.58 -6.17
N PRO A 230 24.01 -0.38 -5.23
CA PRO A 230 24.39 -1.77 -5.47
C PRO A 230 23.57 -2.42 -6.59
N TRP A 231 22.29 -2.04 -6.70
CA TRP A 231 21.36 -2.62 -7.67
C TRP A 231 21.69 -2.29 -9.12
N VAL A 232 22.55 -1.29 -9.40
CA VAL A 232 22.95 -0.91 -10.77
C VAL A 232 23.81 -1.98 -11.42
N LYS A 233 24.65 -2.67 -10.64
CA LYS A 233 25.59 -3.69 -11.14
C LYS A 233 24.89 -4.90 -11.74
N ASP A 234 23.67 -5.15 -11.27
CA ASP A 234 22.89 -6.34 -11.59
C ASP A 234 21.69 -6.04 -12.49
N LEU A 235 21.58 -4.82 -13.06
CA LEU A 235 20.45 -4.39 -13.89
C LEU A 235 20.36 -5.09 -15.24
#